data_AF-A0A4S2UWV8-F1
#
_entry.id   AF-A0A4S2UWV8-F1
#
_cell.length_a   1.000
_cell.length_b   1.000
_cell.length_c   1.000
_cell.angle_alpha   90.00
_cell.angle_beta   90.00
_cell.angle_gamma   90.00
#
_symmetry.space_group_name_H-M   'P 1'
#
loop_
_entity.id
_entity.type
_entity.pdbx_description
1 polymer ?
#
loop_
_entity_poly.entity_id
_entity_poly.type
_entity_poly.pdbx_seq_one_letter_code
_entity_poly.pdbx_strand_id
1 'polypeptide(L)'
;MGAHTAHTARTEPRDLRETAHAAQVRELTAAGVLDDPRWRAAFAAVPRHVFVPYFWTERGAGQERLWAEDPDPQLRARWLRGVYVDAPLATRLRDGRLVSSSSQPSLMAKMLAALDVRDGDDVLEIGAGTGYNAALLCHRLGDEHVTTVDLDEEITESARAHLAQLGRHPTVVTGDGARGCPARAPFDRILVTCTLPLVPHAWLGQCRPGARILAPLSTGLIALTVRDADFAEGRFLHTAAYFVPLRGATAVPPPDRMAMVRGLPYELVENERFQFMLVLTAGVLTPREALDLWRSEGRPARERFGVSVGPEGQWSWLDDPQGPYVWPLGEA
;
A
#
# COMPACT_ATOMS: atom_id res chain seq x y z
N MET A 1 -60.54 8.26 18.15
CA MET A 1 -60.40 7.07 17.27
C MET A 1 -59.28 7.34 16.28
N GLY A 2 -58.25 6.48 16.27
CA GLY A 2 -57.35 6.29 15.13
C GLY A 2 -56.15 7.24 15.02
N ALA A 3 -55.06 6.88 15.69
CA ALA A 3 -53.73 7.41 15.40
C ALA A 3 -53.21 6.88 14.04
N HIS A 4 -52.67 7.77 13.21
CA HIS A 4 -51.77 7.40 12.11
C HIS A 4 -50.38 7.94 12.44
N THR A 5 -49.60 7.16 13.18
CA THR A 5 -48.15 7.32 13.26
C THR A 5 -47.53 6.50 12.14
N ALA A 6 -47.02 7.22 11.14
CA ALA A 6 -46.25 6.63 10.05
C ALA A 6 -44.97 5.98 10.59
N HIS A 7 -44.71 4.78 10.13
CA HIS A 7 -43.57 3.95 10.47
C HIS A 7 -42.32 4.45 9.74
N THR A 8 -41.59 5.41 10.34
CA THR A 8 -40.23 5.80 9.92
C THR A 8 -39.20 5.06 10.75
N ALA A 9 -38.97 3.78 10.46
CA ALA A 9 -37.98 3.00 11.21
C ALA A 9 -37.34 1.90 10.36
N ARG A 10 -36.15 2.18 9.78
CA ARG A 10 -35.00 1.28 9.48
C ARG A 10 -34.18 1.64 8.22
N THR A 11 -34.57 2.65 7.44
CA THR A 11 -33.96 2.91 6.11
C THR A 11 -32.72 3.82 6.12
N GLU A 12 -32.49 4.61 7.17
CA GLU A 12 -31.51 5.72 7.17
C GLU A 12 -30.01 5.31 7.16
N PRO A 13 -29.51 4.36 8.00
CA PRO A 13 -28.06 4.17 8.13
C PRO A 13 -27.41 3.43 6.96
N ARG A 14 -28.15 2.51 6.32
CA ARG A 14 -27.67 1.73 5.18
C ARG A 14 -27.58 2.60 3.93
N ASP A 15 -28.61 3.41 3.69
CA ASP A 15 -28.68 4.34 2.56
C ASP A 15 -27.53 5.38 2.61
N LEU A 16 -27.22 5.91 3.80
CA LEU A 16 -26.08 6.81 3.98
C LEU A 16 -24.73 6.15 3.66
N ARG A 17 -24.54 4.88 4.05
CA ARG A 17 -23.31 4.12 3.78
C ARG A 17 -23.12 3.85 2.29
N GLU A 18 -24.19 3.43 1.61
CA GLU A 18 -24.22 3.18 0.17
C GLU A 18 -24.01 4.48 -0.62
N THR A 19 -24.64 5.58 -0.17
CA THR A 19 -24.48 6.91 -0.78
C THR A 19 -23.03 7.42 -0.66
N ALA A 20 -22.43 7.33 0.54
CA ALA A 20 -21.05 7.75 0.76
C ALA A 20 -20.04 6.88 -0.02
N HIS A 21 -20.31 5.58 -0.12
CA HIS A 21 -19.53 4.66 -0.95
C HIS A 21 -19.56 5.07 -2.42
N ALA A 22 -20.76 5.25 -2.98
CA ALA A 22 -20.93 5.63 -4.36
C ALA A 22 -20.30 7.00 -4.67
N ALA A 23 -20.33 7.93 -3.70
CA ALA A 23 -19.65 9.22 -3.83
C ALA A 23 -18.13 9.07 -3.98
N GLN A 24 -17.48 8.29 -3.11
CA GLN A 24 -16.04 8.04 -3.24
C GLN A 24 -15.68 7.42 -4.59
N VAL A 25 -16.45 6.43 -5.06
CA VAL A 25 -16.17 5.80 -6.37
C VAL A 25 -16.28 6.81 -7.52
N ARG A 26 -17.26 7.71 -7.48
CA ARG A 26 -17.38 8.81 -8.46
C ARG A 26 -16.20 9.76 -8.40
N GLU A 27 -15.76 10.15 -7.20
CA GLU A 27 -14.61 11.03 -7.00
C GLU A 27 -13.31 10.42 -7.51
N LEU A 28 -13.04 9.16 -7.17
CA LEU A 28 -11.87 8.41 -7.67
C LEU A 28 -11.91 8.23 -9.20
N THR A 29 -13.10 8.02 -9.78
CA THR A 29 -13.27 7.96 -11.23
C THR A 29 -12.99 9.31 -11.89
N ALA A 30 -13.53 10.40 -11.33
CA ALA A 30 -13.30 11.76 -11.84
C ALA A 30 -11.82 12.19 -11.73
N ALA A 31 -11.10 11.66 -10.74
CA ALA A 31 -9.65 11.84 -10.58
C ALA A 31 -8.81 11.00 -11.56
N GLY A 32 -9.43 10.17 -12.41
CA GLY A 32 -8.73 9.34 -13.41
C GLY A 32 -7.96 8.14 -12.82
N VAL A 33 -8.20 7.77 -11.56
CA VAL A 33 -7.49 6.64 -10.92
C VAL A 33 -8.25 5.32 -11.05
N LEU A 34 -9.49 5.34 -11.56
CA LEU A 34 -10.34 4.18 -11.83
C LEU A 34 -10.80 4.13 -13.30
N ASP A 35 -9.85 4.33 -14.22
CA ASP A 35 -10.11 4.28 -15.66
C ASP A 35 -10.40 2.86 -16.16
N ASP A 36 -9.76 1.84 -15.57
CA ASP A 36 -10.08 0.44 -15.86
C ASP A 36 -11.47 0.10 -15.28
N PRO A 37 -12.46 -0.28 -16.13
CA PRO A 37 -13.81 -0.58 -15.68
C PRO A 37 -13.87 -1.78 -14.71
N ARG A 38 -12.91 -2.72 -14.78
CA ARG A 38 -12.85 -3.88 -13.87
C ARG A 38 -12.48 -3.46 -12.46
N TRP A 39 -11.52 -2.55 -12.32
CA TRP A 39 -11.19 -1.96 -11.02
C TRP A 39 -12.28 -1.04 -10.50
N ARG A 40 -12.92 -0.26 -11.38
CA ARG A 40 -14.08 0.55 -11.01
C ARG A 40 -15.22 -0.32 -10.46
N ALA A 41 -15.49 -1.47 -11.09
CA ALA A 41 -16.48 -2.43 -10.60
C ALA A 41 -16.10 -3.02 -9.23
N ALA A 42 -14.82 -3.38 -9.03
CA ALA A 42 -14.34 -3.86 -7.74
C ALA A 42 -14.51 -2.82 -6.63
N PHE A 43 -14.12 -1.57 -6.87
CA PHE A 43 -14.31 -0.48 -5.91
C PHE A 43 -15.79 -0.19 -5.65
N ALA A 44 -16.68 -0.33 -6.64
CA ALA A 44 -18.13 -0.18 -6.44
C ALA A 44 -18.75 -1.33 -5.63
N ALA A 45 -18.18 -2.53 -5.70
CA ALA A 45 -18.70 -3.72 -5.02
C ALA A 45 -18.13 -3.92 -3.60
N VAL A 46 -16.97 -3.34 -3.28
CA VAL A 46 -16.27 -3.53 -2.01
C VAL A 46 -16.42 -2.27 -1.13
N PRO A 47 -17.37 -2.26 -0.18
CA PRO A 47 -17.58 -1.10 0.70
C PRO A 47 -16.46 -0.96 1.73
N ARG A 48 -15.64 0.10 1.62
CA ARG A 48 -14.52 0.38 2.54
C ARG A 48 -14.94 0.42 4.02
N HIS A 49 -16.17 0.87 4.32
CA HIS A 49 -16.70 0.94 5.69
C HIS A 49 -16.86 -0.41 6.40
N VAL A 50 -16.94 -1.53 5.66
CA VAL A 50 -16.94 -2.88 6.25
C VAL A 50 -15.56 -3.24 6.80
N PHE A 51 -14.50 -2.74 6.17
CA PHE A 51 -13.11 -3.01 6.54
C PHE A 51 -12.53 -1.98 7.52
N VAL A 52 -13.23 -0.87 7.75
CA VAL A 52 -12.80 0.20 8.66
C VAL A 52 -13.92 0.47 9.68
N PRO A 53 -14.22 -0.49 10.57
CA PRO A 53 -15.26 -0.31 11.59
C PRO A 53 -14.92 0.81 12.58
N TYR A 54 -13.63 1.15 12.70
CA TYR A 54 -13.14 2.30 13.44
C TYR A 54 -11.81 2.80 12.88
N PHE A 55 -11.46 4.04 13.21
CA PHE A 55 -10.13 4.59 13.00
C PHE A 55 -9.81 5.67 14.04
N TRP A 56 -8.53 5.97 14.19
CA TRP A 56 -8.02 7.02 15.07
C TRP A 56 -7.74 8.28 14.26
N THR A 57 -8.13 9.43 14.80
CA THR A 57 -7.87 10.77 14.26
C THR A 57 -7.31 11.65 15.36
N GLU A 58 -6.62 12.72 14.98
CA GLU A 58 -6.16 13.74 15.92
C GLU A 58 -7.32 14.68 16.28
N ARG A 59 -7.41 15.06 17.56
CA ARG A 59 -8.32 16.10 18.05
C ARG A 59 -7.65 16.89 19.19
N GLY A 60 -7.29 18.14 18.90
CA GLY A 60 -6.51 18.95 19.84
C GLY A 60 -5.14 18.32 20.12
N ALA A 61 -4.76 18.22 21.39
CA ALA A 61 -3.49 17.59 21.80
C ALA A 61 -3.59 16.05 21.98
N GLY A 62 -4.72 15.42 21.61
CA GLY A 62 -4.98 14.00 21.86
C GLY A 62 -5.46 13.22 20.64
N GLN A 63 -5.63 11.91 20.84
CA GLN A 63 -6.19 10.98 19.86
C GLN A 63 -7.67 10.72 20.15
N GLU A 64 -8.50 10.78 19.12
CA GLU A 64 -9.93 10.44 19.18
C GLU A 64 -10.18 9.21 18.31
N ARG A 65 -10.94 8.24 18.83
CA ARG A 65 -11.41 7.09 18.06
C ARG A 65 -12.81 7.36 17.52
N LEU A 66 -12.99 7.24 16.21
CA LEU A 66 -14.28 7.27 15.54
C LEU A 66 -14.64 5.84 15.10
N TRP A 67 -15.88 5.42 15.31
CA TRP A 67 -16.32 4.04 15.04
C TRP A 67 -17.78 3.95 14.58
N ALA A 68 -18.12 2.84 13.91
CA ALA A 68 -19.40 2.61 13.26
C ALA A 68 -20.60 2.50 14.21
N GLU A 69 -20.34 2.08 15.45
CA GLU A 69 -21.34 1.69 16.45
C GLU A 69 -21.47 2.74 17.59
N ASP A 70 -20.93 3.95 17.39
CA ASP A 70 -21.04 5.01 18.39
C ASP A 70 -22.50 5.27 18.79
N PRO A 71 -22.84 5.44 20.08
CA PRO A 71 -24.19 5.83 20.45
C PRO A 71 -24.60 7.21 19.90
N ASP A 72 -23.65 8.14 19.73
CA ASP A 72 -23.90 9.48 19.20
C ASP A 72 -24.03 9.45 17.65
N PRO A 73 -25.20 9.80 17.09
CA PRO A 73 -25.40 9.88 15.65
C PRO A 73 -24.44 10.83 14.92
N GLN A 74 -24.00 11.90 15.58
CA GLN A 74 -23.06 12.86 15.00
C GLN A 74 -21.66 12.25 14.87
N LEU A 75 -21.22 11.47 15.87
CA LEU A 75 -19.95 10.74 15.81
C LEU A 75 -19.99 9.63 14.78
N ARG A 76 -21.10 8.88 14.65
CA ARG A 76 -21.28 7.91 13.56
C ARG A 76 -21.21 8.56 12.18
N ALA A 77 -21.83 9.72 12.00
CA ALA A 77 -21.77 10.46 10.74
C ALA A 77 -20.35 10.98 10.43
N ARG A 78 -19.58 11.40 11.46
CA ARG A 78 -18.17 11.78 11.32
C ARG A 78 -17.31 10.58 10.93
N TRP A 79 -17.49 9.42 11.57
CA TRP A 79 -16.84 8.17 11.18
C TRP A 79 -17.10 7.86 9.71
N LEU A 80 -18.37 7.85 9.29
CA LEU A 80 -18.75 7.46 7.93
C LEU A 80 -18.12 8.39 6.88
N ARG A 81 -18.14 9.71 7.11
CA ARG A 81 -17.45 10.66 6.22
C ARG A 81 -15.95 10.39 6.18
N GLY A 82 -15.32 10.18 7.34
CA GLY A 82 -13.88 9.93 7.43
C GLY A 82 -13.44 8.65 6.72
N VAL A 83 -14.22 7.57 6.80
CA VAL A 83 -13.94 6.31 6.08
C VAL A 83 -13.78 6.53 4.58
N TYR A 84 -14.56 7.44 4.00
CA TYR A 84 -14.57 7.68 2.56
C TYR A 84 -13.69 8.84 2.10
N VAL A 85 -12.96 9.50 3.00
CA VAL A 85 -11.90 10.44 2.62
C VAL A 85 -10.78 9.70 1.89
N ASP A 86 -10.27 10.32 0.83
CA ASP A 86 -9.08 9.84 0.11
C ASP A 86 -7.79 10.11 0.90
N ALA A 87 -7.67 9.48 2.06
CA ALA A 87 -6.53 9.55 2.96
C ALA A 87 -6.29 8.17 3.63
N PRO A 88 -5.06 7.91 4.11
CA PRO A 88 -4.82 6.76 4.96
C PRO A 88 -5.52 6.95 6.31
N LEU A 89 -6.07 5.87 6.86
CA LEU A 89 -6.77 5.88 8.15
C LEU A 89 -6.04 4.98 9.14
N ALA A 90 -5.68 5.51 10.31
CA ALA A 90 -5.03 4.72 11.36
C ALA A 90 -6.03 3.73 11.98
N THR A 91 -5.83 2.44 11.75
CA THR A 91 -6.74 1.38 12.21
C THR A 91 -6.21 0.65 13.43
N ARG A 92 -4.90 0.73 13.69
CA ARG A 92 -4.31 0.16 14.90
C ARG A 92 -3.13 0.99 15.39
N LEU A 93 -3.19 1.37 16.65
CA LEU A 93 -2.13 2.04 17.40
C LEU A 93 -1.67 1.11 18.53
N ARG A 94 -0.36 1.04 18.79
CA ARG A 94 0.22 0.36 19.96
C ARG A 94 1.23 1.31 20.58
N ASP A 95 1.02 1.68 21.84
CA ASP A 95 1.84 2.67 22.55
C ASP A 95 1.98 4.01 21.80
N GLY A 96 0.88 4.49 21.20
CA GLY A 96 0.84 5.70 20.40
C GLY A 96 1.46 5.58 19.00
N ARG A 97 2.10 4.45 18.66
CA ARG A 97 2.71 4.20 17.35
C ARG A 97 1.74 3.53 16.39
N LEU A 98 1.72 3.97 15.14
CA LEU A 98 0.93 3.36 14.08
C LEU A 98 1.45 1.95 13.74
N VAL A 99 0.58 0.96 13.87
CA VAL A 99 0.87 -0.46 13.57
C VAL A 99 0.19 -0.91 12.30
N SER A 100 -1.04 -0.43 12.06
CA SER A 100 -1.83 -0.73 10.86
C SER A 100 -2.63 0.49 10.44
N SER A 101 -2.79 0.65 9.14
CA SER A 101 -3.69 1.63 8.53
C SER A 101 -4.49 0.99 7.39
N SER A 102 -5.64 1.58 7.08
CA SER A 102 -6.27 1.40 5.76
C SER A 102 -5.68 2.45 4.82
N SER A 103 -4.95 2.01 3.80
CA SER A 103 -4.24 2.90 2.88
C SER A 103 -5.18 3.82 2.09
N GLN A 104 -4.62 4.91 1.56
CA GLN A 104 -5.33 5.88 0.73
C GLN A 104 -5.96 5.19 -0.50
N PRO A 105 -7.28 5.33 -0.73
CA PRO A 105 -7.99 4.69 -1.83
C PRO A 105 -7.42 4.98 -3.22
N SER A 106 -7.07 6.24 -3.51
CA SER A 106 -6.50 6.60 -4.81
C SER A 106 -5.12 5.99 -5.06
N LEU A 107 -4.29 5.87 -4.01
CA LEU A 107 -3.01 5.17 -4.09
C LEU A 107 -3.21 3.66 -4.32
N MET A 108 -4.17 3.04 -3.63
CA MET A 108 -4.53 1.64 -3.87
C MET A 108 -5.03 1.41 -5.29
N ALA A 109 -5.90 2.28 -5.82
CA ALA A 109 -6.38 2.20 -7.19
C ALA A 109 -5.22 2.28 -8.21
N LYS A 110 -4.29 3.22 -8.03
CA LYS A 110 -3.08 3.34 -8.86
C LYS A 110 -2.20 2.09 -8.78
N MET A 111 -2.00 1.54 -7.58
CA MET A 111 -1.19 0.34 -7.38
C MET A 111 -1.84 -0.90 -8.00
N LEU A 112 -3.14 -1.10 -7.84
CA LEU A 112 -3.88 -2.20 -8.45
C LEU A 112 -3.87 -2.12 -9.99
N ALA A 113 -4.01 -0.92 -10.55
CA ALA A 113 -3.85 -0.71 -11.98
C ALA A 113 -2.41 -1.02 -12.45
N ALA A 114 -1.41 -0.53 -11.73
CA ALA A 114 0.01 -0.74 -12.04
C ALA A 114 0.49 -2.19 -11.83
N LEU A 115 -0.22 -2.98 -11.02
CA LEU A 115 0.02 -4.41 -10.83
C LEU A 115 -0.29 -5.20 -12.11
N ASP A 116 -1.13 -4.65 -13.00
CA ASP A 116 -1.45 -5.24 -14.31
C ASP A 116 -1.88 -6.72 -14.21
N VAL A 117 -2.87 -7.00 -13.36
CA VAL A 117 -3.38 -8.37 -13.17
C VAL A 117 -4.21 -8.82 -14.36
N ARG A 118 -4.01 -10.07 -14.76
CA ARG A 118 -4.74 -10.79 -15.80
C ARG A 118 -5.66 -11.82 -15.16
N ASP A 119 -6.65 -12.26 -15.92
CA ASP A 119 -7.58 -13.28 -15.45
C ASP A 119 -6.80 -14.58 -15.21
N GLY A 120 -6.98 -15.17 -14.03
CA GLY A 120 -6.27 -16.37 -13.59
C GLY A 120 -4.88 -16.14 -12.97
N ASP A 121 -4.41 -14.90 -12.85
CA ASP A 121 -3.16 -14.60 -12.13
C ASP A 121 -3.29 -14.96 -10.64
N ASP A 122 -2.31 -15.69 -10.10
CA ASP A 122 -2.17 -15.90 -8.65
C ASP A 122 -1.43 -14.72 -8.00
N VAL A 123 -2.06 -14.08 -7.00
CA VAL A 123 -1.54 -12.87 -6.35
C VAL A 123 -1.19 -13.12 -4.89
N LEU A 124 0.02 -12.69 -4.53
CA LEU A 124 0.45 -12.52 -3.14
C LEU A 124 0.39 -11.05 -2.73
N GLU A 125 -0.42 -10.74 -1.73
CA GLU A 125 -0.38 -9.46 -1.03
C GLU A 125 0.47 -9.56 0.24
N ILE A 126 1.40 -8.63 0.42
CA ILE A 126 2.19 -8.46 1.65
C ILE A 126 1.69 -7.22 2.41
N GLY A 127 1.05 -7.45 3.55
CA GLY A 127 0.41 -6.45 4.39
C GLY A 127 -1.12 -6.51 4.28
N ALA A 128 -1.73 -7.58 4.80
CA ALA A 128 -3.19 -7.74 4.75
C ALA A 128 -3.94 -6.56 5.39
N GLY A 129 -3.40 -6.02 6.49
CA GLY A 129 -4.01 -4.89 7.19
C GLY A 129 -5.48 -5.15 7.50
N THR A 130 -6.38 -4.28 7.04
CA THR A 130 -7.81 -4.46 7.28
C THR A 130 -8.48 -5.54 6.42
N GLY A 131 -7.81 -6.03 5.37
CA GLY A 131 -8.37 -6.93 4.35
C GLY A 131 -9.06 -6.21 3.18
N TYR A 132 -9.09 -4.87 3.16
CA TYR A 132 -9.79 -4.11 2.11
C TYR A 132 -9.21 -4.36 0.71
N ASN A 133 -7.89 -4.33 0.58
CA ASN A 133 -7.23 -4.49 -0.72
C ASN A 133 -7.25 -5.95 -1.20
N ALA A 134 -7.11 -6.93 -0.28
CA ALA A 134 -7.42 -8.33 -0.55
C ALA A 134 -8.84 -8.52 -1.11
N ALA A 135 -9.86 -7.84 -0.57
CA ALA A 135 -11.23 -7.93 -1.07
C ALA A 135 -11.39 -7.38 -2.50
N LEU A 136 -10.68 -6.30 -2.84
CA LEU A 136 -10.65 -5.76 -4.20
C LEU A 136 -10.02 -6.76 -5.17
N LEU A 137 -8.91 -7.40 -4.77
CA LEU A 137 -8.28 -8.47 -5.53
C LEU A 137 -9.20 -9.69 -5.71
N CYS A 138 -9.89 -10.12 -4.65
CA CYS A 138 -10.85 -11.23 -4.70
C CYS A 138 -12.01 -10.95 -5.64
N HIS A 139 -12.52 -9.71 -5.64
CA HIS A 139 -13.54 -9.31 -6.62
C HIS A 139 -13.02 -9.40 -8.05
N ARG A 140 -11.75 -9.02 -8.27
CA ARG A 140 -11.13 -8.99 -9.60
C ARG A 140 -10.76 -10.39 -10.13
N LEU A 141 -10.32 -11.29 -9.26
CA LEU A 141 -9.66 -12.54 -9.67
C LEU A 141 -10.36 -13.81 -9.17
N GLY A 142 -11.16 -13.74 -8.10
CA GLY A 142 -11.59 -14.91 -7.35
C GLY A 142 -10.79 -15.10 -6.06
N ASP A 143 -11.38 -15.75 -5.08
CA ASP A 143 -10.82 -15.89 -3.74
C ASP A 143 -9.63 -16.87 -3.74
N GLU A 144 -9.69 -17.90 -4.58
CA GLU A 144 -8.70 -18.96 -4.77
C GLU A 144 -7.35 -18.42 -5.28
N HIS A 145 -7.38 -17.30 -6.00
CA HIS A 145 -6.23 -16.65 -6.61
C HIS A 145 -5.57 -15.61 -5.70
N VAL A 146 -6.11 -15.36 -4.51
CA VAL A 146 -5.59 -14.33 -3.60
C VAL A 146 -5.06 -14.96 -2.33
N THR A 147 -3.77 -14.70 -2.07
CA THR A 147 -3.13 -14.96 -0.78
C THR A 147 -2.68 -13.63 -0.19
N THR A 148 -2.98 -13.37 1.07
CA THR A 148 -2.57 -12.16 1.78
C THR A 148 -1.88 -12.51 3.11
N VAL A 149 -0.78 -11.83 3.41
CA VAL A 149 0.07 -12.10 4.58
C VAL A 149 0.11 -10.86 5.47
N ASP A 150 -0.03 -11.06 6.78
CA ASP A 150 0.32 -10.04 7.78
C ASP A 150 1.06 -10.68 8.96
N LEU A 151 1.87 -9.89 9.64
CA LEU A 151 2.71 -10.36 10.75
C LEU A 151 1.90 -10.60 12.04
N ASP A 152 0.84 -9.82 12.24
CA ASP A 152 0.11 -9.79 13.51
C ASP A 152 -1.18 -10.62 13.42
N GLU A 153 -1.33 -11.59 14.32
CA GLU A 153 -2.47 -12.52 14.32
C GLU A 153 -3.81 -11.77 14.49
N GLU A 154 -3.87 -10.75 15.34
CA GLU A 154 -5.10 -9.96 15.53
C GLU A 154 -5.50 -9.20 14.26
N ILE A 155 -4.51 -8.80 13.44
CA ILE A 155 -4.76 -8.16 12.15
C ILE A 155 -5.32 -9.18 11.17
N THR A 156 -4.68 -10.34 11.04
CA THR A 156 -5.16 -11.39 10.14
C THR A 156 -6.56 -11.89 10.48
N GLU A 157 -6.88 -12.03 11.76
CA GLU A 157 -8.21 -12.48 12.19
C GLU A 157 -9.27 -11.42 11.91
N SER A 158 -8.96 -10.15 12.16
CA SER A 158 -9.84 -9.05 11.77
C SER A 158 -10.06 -9.00 10.26
N ALA A 159 -9.01 -9.21 9.46
CA ALA A 159 -9.12 -9.26 8.00
C ALA A 159 -10.02 -10.41 7.54
N ARG A 160 -9.84 -11.63 8.08
CA ARG A 160 -10.72 -12.79 7.80
C ARG A 160 -12.18 -12.46 8.13
N ALA A 161 -12.44 -11.84 9.27
CA ALA A 161 -13.79 -11.47 9.68
C ALA A 161 -14.43 -10.44 8.74
N HIS A 162 -13.69 -9.40 8.33
CA HIS A 162 -14.20 -8.40 7.37
C HIS A 162 -14.45 -9.01 5.98
N LEU A 163 -13.54 -9.86 5.50
CA LEU A 163 -13.69 -10.57 4.23
C LEU A 163 -14.93 -11.48 4.24
N ALA A 164 -15.13 -12.23 5.32
CA ALA A 164 -16.29 -13.11 5.49
C ALA A 164 -17.63 -12.36 5.50
N GLN A 165 -17.67 -11.10 5.97
CA GLN A 165 -18.88 -10.26 5.88
C GLN A 165 -19.31 -9.98 4.43
N LEU A 166 -18.38 -10.05 3.46
CA LEU A 166 -18.67 -9.96 2.03
C LEU A 166 -18.75 -11.34 1.35
N GLY A 167 -18.76 -12.44 2.12
CA GLY A 167 -18.72 -13.80 1.60
C GLY A 167 -17.40 -14.14 0.89
N ARG A 168 -16.31 -13.46 1.25
CA ARG A 168 -14.97 -13.66 0.68
C ARG A 168 -14.11 -14.48 1.61
N HIS A 169 -13.42 -15.47 1.06
CA HIS A 169 -12.59 -16.43 1.77
C HIS A 169 -11.24 -16.69 1.08
N PRO A 170 -10.46 -15.64 0.75
CA PRO A 170 -9.09 -15.84 0.28
C PRO A 170 -8.22 -16.44 1.39
N THR A 171 -7.02 -16.83 1.02
CA THR A 171 -6.05 -17.35 2.00
C THR A 171 -5.39 -16.21 2.74
N VAL A 172 -5.67 -16.11 4.05
CA VAL A 172 -5.08 -15.11 4.96
C VAL A 172 -4.08 -15.80 5.87
N VAL A 173 -2.81 -15.44 5.75
CA VAL A 173 -1.69 -16.07 6.47
C VAL A 173 -1.14 -15.12 7.52
N THR A 174 -0.97 -15.65 8.74
CA THR A 174 -0.20 -14.98 9.79
C THR A 174 1.26 -15.38 9.67
N GLY A 175 2.13 -14.43 9.34
CA GLY A 175 3.54 -14.72 9.12
C GLY A 175 4.36 -13.51 8.68
N ASP A 176 5.67 -13.69 8.64
CA ASP A 176 6.59 -12.67 8.18
C ASP A 176 6.50 -12.51 6.65
N GLY A 177 5.99 -11.37 6.20
CA GLY A 177 5.85 -11.04 4.78
C GLY A 177 7.17 -11.07 3.99
N ALA A 178 8.32 -10.86 4.66
CA ALA A 178 9.62 -10.99 4.01
C ALA A 178 9.89 -12.41 3.49
N ARG A 179 9.24 -13.43 4.08
CA ARG A 179 9.35 -14.83 3.67
C ARG A 179 8.35 -15.20 2.57
N GLY A 180 7.43 -14.30 2.21
CA GLY A 180 6.34 -14.59 1.26
C GLY A 180 5.39 -15.67 1.78
N CYS A 181 4.88 -16.50 0.89
CA CYS A 181 4.08 -17.68 1.21
C CYS A 181 4.44 -18.88 0.31
N PRO A 182 5.55 -19.61 0.61
CA PRO A 182 6.02 -20.70 -0.24
C PRO A 182 4.99 -21.82 -0.46
N ALA A 183 4.11 -22.05 0.52
CA ALA A 183 3.06 -23.07 0.43
C ALA A 183 1.99 -22.76 -0.64
N ARG A 184 1.95 -21.52 -1.15
CA ARG A 184 0.98 -21.05 -2.14
C ARG A 184 1.64 -20.57 -3.44
N ALA A 185 2.96 -20.59 -3.50
CA ALA A 185 3.71 -20.36 -4.71
C ALA A 185 3.37 -21.41 -5.79
N PRO A 186 3.55 -21.09 -7.08
CA PRO A 186 4.11 -19.84 -7.59
C PRO A 186 3.07 -18.73 -7.80
N PHE A 187 3.51 -17.47 -7.75
CA PHE A 187 2.68 -16.28 -7.97
C PHE A 187 3.01 -15.59 -9.29
N ASP A 188 1.99 -15.04 -9.93
CA ASP A 188 2.11 -14.17 -11.11
C ASP A 188 2.34 -12.71 -10.73
N ARG A 189 1.87 -12.32 -9.54
CA ARG A 189 1.96 -10.95 -9.04
C ARG A 189 2.23 -10.93 -7.54
N ILE A 190 3.09 -10.00 -7.13
CA ILE A 190 3.26 -9.65 -5.71
C ILE A 190 2.95 -8.17 -5.54
N LEU A 191 2.04 -7.87 -4.61
CA LEU A 191 1.68 -6.50 -4.23
C LEU A 191 2.06 -6.26 -2.78
N VAL A 192 2.84 -5.21 -2.52
CA VAL A 192 3.30 -4.89 -1.17
C VAL A 192 2.62 -3.60 -0.70
N THR A 193 2.03 -3.62 0.49
CA THR A 193 1.32 -2.48 1.10
C THR A 193 2.00 -2.00 2.39
N CYS A 194 3.32 -2.21 2.46
CA CYS A 194 4.22 -1.68 3.49
C CYS A 194 5.54 -1.23 2.84
N THR A 195 6.26 -0.32 3.49
CA THR A 195 7.56 0.15 2.98
C THR A 195 8.64 -0.87 3.27
N LEU A 196 9.44 -1.21 2.27
CA LEU A 196 10.56 -2.14 2.40
C LEU A 196 11.89 -1.38 2.42
N PRO A 197 12.91 -1.87 3.17
CA PRO A 197 14.28 -1.41 3.01
C PRO A 197 14.93 -1.94 1.73
N LEU A 198 14.59 -3.17 1.35
CA LEU A 198 15.09 -3.92 0.20
C LEU A 198 14.07 -4.97 -0.20
N VAL A 199 14.11 -5.46 -1.44
CA VAL A 199 13.17 -6.48 -1.92
C VAL A 199 13.65 -7.86 -1.45
N PRO A 200 12.89 -8.62 -0.63
CA PRO A 200 13.32 -9.93 -0.17
C PRO A 200 13.57 -10.91 -1.32
N HIS A 201 14.78 -11.48 -1.39
CA HIS A 201 15.15 -12.46 -2.43
C HIS A 201 14.24 -13.70 -2.41
N ALA A 202 13.71 -14.06 -1.23
CA ALA A 202 12.77 -15.17 -1.07
C ALA A 202 11.52 -15.07 -1.95
N TRP A 203 11.14 -13.87 -2.39
CA TRP A 203 9.99 -13.65 -3.26
C TRP A 203 10.23 -14.14 -4.69
N LEU A 204 11.45 -14.00 -5.22
CA LEU A 204 11.77 -14.35 -6.60
C LEU A 204 11.57 -15.85 -6.85
N GLY A 205 12.05 -16.70 -5.94
CA GLY A 205 11.83 -18.14 -5.98
C GLY A 205 10.36 -18.58 -5.80
N GLN A 206 9.47 -17.66 -5.43
CA GLN A 206 8.03 -17.91 -5.32
C GLN A 206 7.25 -17.35 -6.51
N CYS A 207 7.92 -16.80 -7.52
CA CYS A 207 7.30 -16.20 -8.68
C CYS A 207 7.46 -17.05 -9.94
N ARG A 208 6.47 -17.00 -10.84
CA ARG A 208 6.65 -17.49 -12.21
C ARG A 208 7.59 -16.54 -12.97
N PRO A 209 8.40 -17.02 -13.95
CA PRO A 209 9.11 -16.13 -14.86
C PRO A 209 8.14 -15.15 -15.54
N GLY A 210 8.51 -13.88 -15.58
CA GLY A 210 7.66 -12.77 -16.05
C GLY A 210 6.68 -12.22 -15.01
N ALA A 211 6.66 -12.76 -13.78
CA ALA A 211 5.83 -12.22 -12.71
C ALA A 211 6.22 -10.78 -12.38
N ARG A 212 5.23 -10.00 -11.92
CA ARG A 212 5.42 -8.58 -11.59
C ARG A 212 5.36 -8.38 -10.08
N ILE A 213 6.40 -7.75 -9.52
CA ILE A 213 6.44 -7.34 -8.12
C ILE A 213 6.26 -5.83 -8.07
N LEU A 214 5.25 -5.38 -7.33
CA LEU A 214 4.97 -3.96 -7.11
C LEU A 214 5.14 -3.63 -5.62
N ALA A 215 6.12 -2.79 -5.30
CA ALA A 215 6.49 -2.52 -3.91
C ALA A 215 6.81 -1.04 -3.62
N PRO A 216 6.44 -0.51 -2.45
CA PRO A 216 6.96 0.76 -1.96
C PRO A 216 8.42 0.63 -1.52
N LEU A 217 9.31 1.40 -2.15
CA LEU A 217 10.75 1.43 -1.86
C LEU A 217 11.25 2.88 -1.96
N SER A 218 11.97 3.35 -0.94
CA SER A 218 12.55 4.70 -0.90
C SER A 218 11.56 5.84 -1.19
N THR A 219 10.28 5.70 -0.80
CA THR A 219 9.14 6.61 -1.11
C THR A 219 8.63 6.59 -2.55
N GLY A 220 9.23 5.79 -3.42
CA GLY A 220 8.71 5.49 -4.75
C GLY A 220 7.99 4.15 -4.79
N LEU A 221 7.35 3.89 -5.92
CA LEU A 221 6.73 2.61 -6.22
C LEU A 221 7.57 1.88 -7.27
N ILE A 222 8.30 0.83 -6.88
CA ILE A 222 9.12 0.03 -7.80
C ILE A 222 8.25 -1.06 -8.44
N ALA A 223 8.38 -1.25 -9.75
CA ALA A 223 7.75 -2.33 -10.49
C ALA A 223 8.82 -3.22 -11.12
N LEU A 224 9.08 -4.37 -10.51
CA LEU A 224 10.06 -5.36 -10.99
C LEU A 224 9.39 -6.42 -11.85
N THR A 225 10.12 -6.92 -12.83
CA THR A 225 9.78 -8.14 -13.55
C THR A 225 10.75 -9.24 -13.13
N VAL A 226 10.21 -10.35 -12.64
CA VAL A 226 10.99 -11.53 -12.25
C VAL A 226 11.44 -12.26 -13.51
N ARG A 227 12.75 -12.45 -13.68
CA ARG A 227 13.31 -13.26 -14.77
C ARG A 227 13.32 -14.73 -14.38
N ASP A 228 13.83 -15.02 -13.19
CA ASP A 228 13.95 -16.35 -12.59
C ASP A 228 14.02 -16.23 -11.06
N ALA A 229 14.32 -17.34 -10.38
CA ALA A 229 14.37 -17.41 -8.92
C ALA A 229 15.46 -16.55 -8.28
N ASP A 230 16.44 -16.08 -9.06
CA ASP A 230 17.62 -15.36 -8.58
C ASP A 230 17.69 -13.92 -9.09
N PHE A 231 16.89 -13.56 -10.11
CA PHE A 231 16.94 -12.23 -10.70
C PHE A 231 15.59 -11.60 -10.97
N ALA A 232 15.46 -10.33 -10.58
CA ALA A 232 14.37 -9.45 -10.95
C ALA A 232 14.90 -8.03 -11.20
N GLU A 233 14.31 -7.32 -12.15
CA GLU A 233 14.72 -5.94 -12.46
C GLU A 233 13.52 -5.10 -12.88
N GLY A 234 13.58 -3.80 -12.63
CA GLY A 234 12.58 -2.88 -13.14
C GLY A 234 12.79 -1.44 -12.73
N ARG A 235 11.80 -0.61 -13.05
CA ARG A 235 11.85 0.85 -12.86
C ARG A 235 10.82 1.31 -11.86
N PHE A 236 11.14 2.44 -11.20
CA PHE A 236 10.15 3.13 -10.41
C PHE A 236 9.06 3.72 -11.31
N LEU A 237 7.85 3.79 -10.78
CA LEU A 237 6.74 4.50 -11.38
C LEU A 237 6.74 5.96 -10.90
N HIS A 238 6.03 6.82 -11.61
CA HIS A 238 5.86 8.23 -11.24
C HIS A 238 5.19 8.42 -9.86
N THR A 239 4.45 7.40 -9.41
CA THR A 239 3.66 7.43 -8.18
C THR A 239 4.57 7.37 -6.95
N ALA A 240 4.42 8.35 -6.05
CA ALA A 240 4.97 8.29 -4.72
C ALA A 240 4.15 7.33 -3.84
N ALA A 241 4.82 6.60 -2.96
CA ALA A 241 4.21 5.57 -2.13
C ALA A 241 4.73 5.68 -0.69
N TYR A 242 3.87 6.16 0.21
CA TYR A 242 4.16 6.29 1.64
C TYR A 242 3.33 5.28 2.43
N PHE A 243 4.00 4.31 3.03
CA PHE A 243 3.37 3.26 3.83
C PHE A 243 4.08 3.10 5.16
N VAL A 244 3.37 2.49 6.12
CA VAL A 244 4.01 1.98 7.34
C VAL A 244 5.14 1.00 6.98
N PRO A 245 6.27 0.99 7.72
CA PRO A 245 7.38 0.11 7.40
C PRO A 245 7.00 -1.36 7.62
N LEU A 246 7.57 -2.25 6.80
CA LEU A 246 7.54 -3.68 7.03
C LEU A 246 8.15 -3.98 8.40
N ARG A 247 7.51 -4.89 9.13
CA ARG A 247 7.97 -5.39 10.43
C ARG A 247 8.29 -6.87 10.29
N GLY A 248 9.13 -7.39 11.17
CA GLY A 248 9.53 -8.81 11.14
C GLY A 248 11.04 -8.96 11.27
N ALA A 249 11.56 -10.11 10.87
CA ALA A 249 12.96 -10.47 11.05
C ALA A 249 13.92 -9.56 10.26
N THR A 250 13.46 -8.99 9.14
CA THR A 250 14.24 -8.11 8.27
C THR A 250 13.90 -6.63 8.47
N ALA A 251 13.26 -6.26 9.59
CA ALA A 251 12.87 -4.89 9.85
C ALA A 251 14.11 -4.03 10.13
N VAL A 252 14.30 -2.99 9.31
CA VAL A 252 15.33 -1.97 9.51
C VAL A 252 14.63 -0.68 9.98
N PRO A 253 15.17 0.04 10.98
CA PRO A 253 14.65 1.35 11.34
C PRO A 253 14.61 2.27 10.12
N PRO A 254 13.54 3.06 9.92
CA PRO A 254 13.53 4.03 8.84
C PRO A 254 14.71 5.02 9.02
N PRO A 255 15.34 5.47 7.93
CA PRO A 255 16.45 6.41 8.02
C PRO A 255 16.01 7.71 8.69
N ASP A 256 16.90 8.30 9.49
CA ASP A 256 16.67 9.61 10.12
C ASP A 256 16.68 10.70 9.03
N ARG A 257 15.51 10.97 8.46
CA ARG A 257 15.33 11.97 7.41
C ARG A 257 15.81 13.34 7.86
N MET A 258 15.62 13.70 9.13
CA MET A 258 16.03 15.00 9.64
C MET A 258 17.56 15.14 9.67
N ALA A 259 18.26 14.06 10.01
CA ALA A 259 19.71 14.01 9.89
C ALA A 259 20.16 14.08 8.42
N MET A 260 19.50 13.34 7.52
CA MET A 260 19.88 13.30 6.09
C MET A 260 19.74 14.64 5.39
N VAL A 261 18.75 15.45 5.77
CA VAL A 261 18.50 16.76 5.15
C VAL A 261 19.18 17.92 5.88
N ARG A 262 19.91 17.65 6.96
CA ARG A 262 20.56 18.69 7.76
C ARG A 262 21.57 19.47 6.90
N GLY A 263 21.41 20.79 6.86
CA GLY A 263 22.29 21.69 6.10
C GLY A 263 21.93 21.80 4.61
N LEU A 264 20.86 21.16 4.15
CA LEU A 264 20.31 21.40 2.82
C LEU A 264 19.36 22.60 2.81
N PRO A 265 19.24 23.32 1.68
CA PRO A 265 18.19 24.31 1.45
C PRO A 265 16.79 23.75 1.71
N TYR A 266 15.90 24.57 2.30
CA TYR A 266 14.54 24.20 2.65
C TYR A 266 13.74 23.67 1.46
N GLU A 267 13.91 24.27 0.28
CA GLU A 267 13.25 23.83 -0.94
C GLU A 267 13.58 22.38 -1.34
N LEU A 268 14.72 21.84 -0.92
CA LEU A 268 15.09 20.43 -1.16
C LEU A 268 14.52 19.50 -0.09
N VAL A 269 14.25 20.00 1.11
CA VAL A 269 13.60 19.25 2.18
C VAL A 269 12.18 18.88 1.76
N GLU A 270 11.46 19.81 1.14
CA GLU A 270 10.09 19.58 0.63
C GLU A 270 10.06 18.95 -0.77
N ASN A 271 11.19 18.85 -1.46
CA ASN A 271 11.23 18.28 -2.81
C ASN A 271 11.18 16.75 -2.77
N GLU A 272 10.00 16.18 -2.99
CA GLU A 272 9.79 14.73 -2.90
C GLU A 272 10.69 13.91 -3.84
N ARG A 273 11.06 14.43 -5.02
CA ARG A 273 11.93 13.70 -5.97
C ARG A 273 13.37 13.66 -5.47
N PHE A 274 13.84 14.76 -4.91
CA PHE A 274 15.15 14.80 -4.29
C PHE A 274 15.18 13.94 -3.02
N GLN A 275 14.16 14.01 -2.17
CA GLN A 275 14.04 13.15 -0.98
C GLN A 275 14.02 11.65 -1.35
N PHE A 276 13.29 11.29 -2.40
CA PHE A 276 13.29 9.93 -2.95
C PHE A 276 14.70 9.48 -3.31
N MET A 277 15.43 10.30 -4.09
CA MET A 277 16.78 9.96 -4.53
C MET A 277 17.75 9.88 -3.35
N LEU A 278 17.66 10.82 -2.41
CA LEU A 278 18.48 10.87 -1.21
C LEU A 278 18.32 9.61 -0.35
N VAL A 279 17.09 9.12 -0.19
CA VAL A 279 16.81 7.86 0.51
C VAL A 279 17.29 6.66 -0.29
N LEU A 280 17.09 6.65 -1.61
CA LEU A 280 17.50 5.54 -2.47
C LEU A 280 19.01 5.32 -2.48
N THR A 281 19.80 6.40 -2.43
CA THR A 281 21.27 6.34 -2.43
C THR A 281 21.87 6.47 -1.03
N ALA A 282 21.06 6.31 0.01
CA ALA A 282 21.49 6.46 1.40
C ALA A 282 22.59 5.44 1.74
N GLY A 283 23.64 5.90 2.40
CA GLY A 283 24.80 5.06 2.76
C GLY A 283 25.84 4.91 1.64
N VAL A 284 25.53 5.33 0.41
CA VAL A 284 26.46 5.33 -0.73
C VAL A 284 26.86 6.75 -1.11
N LEU A 285 25.89 7.64 -1.28
CA LEU A 285 26.14 9.06 -1.57
C LEU A 285 25.92 9.91 -0.32
N THR A 286 26.82 10.86 -0.09
CA THR A 286 26.56 11.94 0.86
C THR A 286 25.44 12.86 0.33
N PRO A 287 24.72 13.59 1.19
CA PRO A 287 23.68 14.53 0.74
C PRO A 287 24.17 15.58 -0.27
N ARG A 288 25.47 15.95 -0.22
CA ARG A 288 26.09 16.88 -1.18
C ARG A 288 26.31 16.21 -2.53
N GLU A 289 26.89 15.01 -2.57
CA GLU A 289 27.07 14.27 -3.82
C GLU A 289 25.73 13.95 -4.49
N ALA A 290 24.71 13.59 -3.69
CA ALA A 290 23.35 13.45 -4.18
C ALA A 290 22.82 14.77 -4.78
N LEU A 291 23.04 15.92 -4.14
CA LEU A 291 22.61 17.20 -4.70
C LEU A 291 23.32 17.55 -6.02
N ASP A 292 24.62 17.31 -6.10
CA ASP A 292 25.42 17.59 -7.29
C ASP A 292 24.99 16.68 -8.46
N LEU A 293 24.76 15.40 -8.19
CA LEU A 293 24.19 14.45 -9.16
C LEU A 293 22.79 14.90 -9.60
N TRP A 294 21.90 15.20 -8.66
CA TRP A 294 20.52 15.61 -8.97
C TRP A 294 20.49 16.85 -9.87
N ARG A 295 21.41 17.81 -9.68
CA ARG A 295 21.51 19.01 -10.51
C ARG A 295 22.11 18.73 -11.87
N SER A 296 23.22 17.98 -11.93
CA SER A 296 23.91 17.66 -13.19
C SER A 296 23.03 16.82 -14.11
N GLU A 297 22.23 15.91 -13.54
CA GLU A 297 21.30 15.05 -14.28
C GLU A 297 19.93 15.69 -14.54
N GLY A 298 19.80 17.01 -14.39
CA GLY A 298 18.57 17.72 -14.76
C GLY A 298 17.37 17.41 -13.88
N ARG A 299 17.59 17.13 -12.59
CA ARG A 299 16.57 16.86 -11.56
C ARG A 299 15.71 15.64 -11.93
N PRO A 300 16.31 14.45 -12.04
CA PRO A 300 15.67 13.26 -12.59
C PRO A 300 14.35 12.94 -11.87
N ALA A 301 13.37 12.51 -12.66
CA ALA A 301 12.12 11.94 -12.16
C ALA A 301 12.35 10.49 -11.67
N ARG A 302 11.41 9.94 -10.89
CA ARG A 302 11.55 8.60 -10.29
C ARG A 302 11.73 7.52 -11.36
N GLU A 303 11.07 7.68 -12.49
CA GLU A 303 11.02 6.73 -13.60
C GLU A 303 12.36 6.52 -14.32
N ARG A 304 13.29 7.47 -14.15
CA ARG A 304 14.68 7.29 -14.59
C ARG A 304 15.44 6.31 -13.71
N PHE A 305 15.00 6.11 -12.47
CA PHE A 305 15.63 5.17 -11.55
C PHE A 305 15.03 3.76 -11.70
N GLY A 306 15.86 2.76 -11.43
CA GLY A 306 15.42 1.39 -11.32
C GLY A 306 16.22 0.62 -10.29
N VAL A 307 15.86 -0.66 -10.15
CA VAL A 307 16.47 -1.61 -9.22
C VAL A 307 16.67 -2.93 -9.92
N SER A 308 17.84 -3.53 -9.71
CA SER A 308 18.15 -4.92 -10.05
C SER A 308 18.38 -5.70 -8.77
N VAL A 309 17.69 -6.83 -8.63
CA VAL A 309 17.81 -7.80 -7.54
C VAL A 309 18.49 -9.02 -8.12
N GLY A 310 19.62 -9.41 -7.54
CA GLY A 310 20.43 -10.55 -7.98
C GLY A 310 20.95 -11.39 -6.82
N PRO A 311 21.68 -12.48 -7.12
CA PRO A 311 22.22 -13.38 -6.09
C PRO A 311 23.32 -12.73 -5.24
N GLU A 312 24.05 -11.77 -5.80
CA GLU A 312 25.16 -11.06 -5.14
C GLU A 312 24.70 -9.80 -4.39
N GLY A 313 23.41 -9.47 -4.42
CA GLY A 313 22.85 -8.28 -3.78
C GLY A 313 21.80 -7.53 -4.60
N GLN A 314 21.57 -6.27 -4.24
CA GLN A 314 20.63 -5.38 -4.93
C GLN A 314 21.32 -4.09 -5.32
N TRP A 315 20.97 -3.54 -6.48
CA TRP A 315 21.53 -2.28 -6.96
C TRP A 315 20.41 -1.37 -7.42
N SER A 316 20.48 -0.11 -7.00
CA SER A 316 19.73 0.97 -7.63
C SER A 316 20.57 1.58 -8.74
N TRP A 317 19.91 2.09 -9.76
CA TRP A 317 20.60 2.71 -10.88
C TRP A 317 19.79 3.87 -11.45
N LEU A 318 20.48 4.80 -12.11
CA LEU A 318 19.89 5.89 -12.89
C LEU A 318 20.09 5.62 -14.38
N ASP A 319 18.99 5.66 -15.11
CA ASP A 319 18.81 5.39 -16.55
C ASP A 319 19.16 3.98 -17.04
N ASP A 320 20.31 3.42 -16.68
CA ASP A 320 20.81 2.14 -17.19
C ASP A 320 21.50 1.32 -16.09
N PRO A 321 21.11 0.05 -15.86
CA PRO A 321 21.79 -0.84 -14.89
C PRO A 321 23.26 -1.14 -15.25
N GLN A 322 23.69 -0.94 -16.50
CA GLN A 322 25.07 -1.06 -16.94
C GLN A 322 25.77 0.30 -17.09
N GLY A 323 25.08 1.37 -16.72
CA GLY A 323 25.55 2.74 -16.81
C GLY A 323 26.54 3.13 -15.71
N PRO A 324 26.98 4.40 -15.69
CA PRO A 324 27.93 4.91 -14.69
C PRO A 324 27.29 5.16 -13.31
N TYR A 325 25.96 5.16 -13.23
CA TYR A 325 25.20 5.51 -12.02
C TYR A 325 24.51 4.28 -11.46
N VAL A 326 25.29 3.45 -10.77
CA VAL A 326 24.83 2.22 -10.12
C VAL A 326 25.33 2.21 -8.68
N TRP A 327 24.43 1.99 -7.73
CA TRP A 327 24.71 2.03 -6.30
C TRP A 327 24.16 0.79 -5.60
N PRO A 328 24.95 0.10 -4.76
CA PRO A 328 24.43 -1.02 -3.97
C PRO A 328 23.30 -0.54 -3.04
N LEU A 329 22.26 -1.35 -2.89
CA LEU A 329 21.14 -1.15 -1.98
C LEU A 329 21.28 -2.05 -0.76
N GLY A 330 21.90 -1.51 0.30
CA GLY A 330 22.11 -2.22 1.57
C GLY A 330 22.98 -3.48 1.45
N GLU A 331 23.23 -4.13 2.58
CA GLU A 331 23.71 -5.52 2.61
C GLU A 331 22.49 -6.43 2.79
N ALA A 332 22.45 -7.55 2.06
CA ALA A 332 21.34 -8.51 2.05
C ALA A 332 21.21 -9.28 3.38
#